data_AF-A0A963ZQN1-F1
#
_entry.id   AF-A0A963ZQN1-F1
#
_cell.length_a   1.000
_cell.length_b   1.000
_cell.length_c   1.000
_cell.angle_alpha   90.00
_cell.angle_beta   90.00
_cell.angle_gamma   90.00
#
_symmetry.space_group_name_H-M   'P 1'
#
loop_
_entity.id
_entity.type
_entity.pdbx_description
1 polymer ?
#
loop_
_entity_poly.entity_id
_entity_poly.type
_entity_poly.pdbx_seq_one_letter_code
_entity_poly.pdbx_strand_id
1 'polypeptide(L)'
;MLNGNIINTNENPIPELINDDIYDLLTSRGLINEKSVRDYLIKKRFRDMRKSKMRASEAIDQLRAEYPYLQFDTIRKIVYQT
;
A
#
# COMPACT_ATOMS: atom_id res chain seq x y z
N MET A 1 25.50 -15.41 19.76
CA MET A 1 24.94 -14.08 20.06
C MET A 1 24.92 -13.24 18.79
N LEU A 2 23.89 -13.37 17.95
CA LEU A 2 23.42 -12.36 17.01
C LEU A 2 21.99 -12.82 16.60
N ASN A 3 21.01 -12.56 17.46
CA ASN A 3 19.61 -12.69 17.07
C ASN A 3 19.29 -11.49 16.17
N GLY A 4 19.53 -11.64 14.87
CA GLY A 4 18.97 -10.75 13.88
C GLY A 4 17.46 -10.93 13.92
N ASN A 5 16.74 -9.91 14.42
CA ASN A 5 15.32 -9.80 14.16
C ASN A 5 15.14 -9.74 12.64
N ILE A 6 14.83 -10.88 12.04
CA ILE A 6 14.25 -10.93 10.71
C ILE A 6 12.89 -10.25 10.88
N ILE A 7 12.81 -8.98 10.46
CA ILE A 7 11.52 -8.33 10.32
C ILE A 7 10.79 -9.16 9.27
N ASN A 8 9.73 -9.88 9.67
CA ASN A 8 8.89 -10.62 8.74
C ASN A 8 8.23 -9.60 7.80
N THR A 9 8.81 -9.41 6.62
CA THR A 9 8.26 -8.55 5.55
C THR A 9 7.25 -9.28 4.67
N ASN A 10 6.77 -10.46 5.11
CA ASN A 10 5.83 -11.32 4.38
C ASN A 10 4.40 -11.23 4.91
N GLU A 11 4.04 -10.18 5.66
CA GLU A 11 2.64 -10.00 6.01
C GLU A 11 1.84 -9.63 4.77
N ASN A 12 0.81 -10.42 4.50
CA ASN A 12 -0.14 -10.18 3.43
C ASN A 12 -0.73 -8.76 3.56
N PRO A 13 -0.45 -7.85 2.62
CA PRO A 13 -0.89 -6.47 2.72
C PRO A 13 -2.38 -6.29 2.37
N ILE A 14 -3.01 -7.31 1.81
CA ILE A 14 -4.41 -7.28 1.34
C ILE A 14 -5.23 -8.44 1.94
N PRO A 15 -5.24 -8.61 3.27
CA PRO A 15 -5.91 -9.73 3.92
C PRO A 15 -7.44 -9.69 3.75
N GLU A 16 -8.00 -8.52 3.41
CA GLU A 16 -9.42 -8.39 3.06
C GLU A 16 -9.78 -8.96 1.68
N LEU A 17 -8.79 -9.21 0.80
CA LEU A 17 -9.03 -9.71 -0.56
C LEU A 17 -8.74 -11.21 -0.66
N ILE A 18 -7.65 -11.66 -0.05
CA ILE A 18 -7.18 -13.05 -0.05
C ILE A 18 -6.51 -13.37 1.28
N ASN A 19 -6.56 -14.63 1.70
CA ASN A 19 -5.85 -15.07 2.91
C ASN A 19 -4.34 -15.19 2.65
N ASP A 20 -3.59 -15.37 3.74
CA ASP A 20 -2.13 -15.37 3.73
C ASP A 20 -1.57 -16.52 2.88
N ASP A 21 -2.13 -17.72 2.99
CA ASP A 21 -1.72 -18.89 2.20
C ASP A 21 -1.82 -18.63 0.69
N ILE A 22 -2.90 -17.97 0.24
CA ILE A 22 -3.09 -17.64 -1.18
C ILE A 22 -2.17 -16.49 -1.59
N TYR A 23 -1.98 -15.49 -0.75
CA TYR A 23 -1.05 -14.39 -1.03
C TYR A 23 0.38 -14.91 -1.23
N ASP A 24 0.86 -15.76 -0.32
CA ASP A 24 2.20 -16.36 -0.39
C ASP A 24 2.34 -17.26 -1.63
N LEU A 25 1.30 -18.04 -1.93
CA LEU A 25 1.28 -18.91 -3.10
C LEU A 25 1.35 -18.14 -4.43
N LEU A 26 0.63 -17.03 -4.54
CA LEU A 26 0.65 -16.20 -5.75
C LEU A 26 1.96 -15.40 -5.85
N THR A 27 2.46 -14.89 -4.73
CA THR A 27 3.73 -14.14 -4.66
C THR A 27 4.91 -15.03 -5.02
N SER A 28 4.98 -16.25 -4.49
CA SER A 28 6.05 -17.21 -4.80
C SER A 28 6.09 -17.63 -6.27
N ARG A 29 4.98 -17.46 -7.00
CA ARG A 29 4.88 -17.71 -8.45
C ARG A 29 5.01 -16.45 -9.31
N GLY A 30 5.29 -15.29 -8.71
CA GLY A 30 5.39 -14.02 -9.43
C GLY A 30 4.06 -13.55 -10.05
N LEU A 31 2.93 -14.01 -9.51
CA LEU A 31 1.58 -13.66 -10.01
C LEU A 31 1.00 -12.41 -9.33
N ILE A 32 1.64 -11.91 -8.27
CA ILE A 32 1.28 -10.66 -7.62
C ILE A 32 2.08 -9.50 -8.23
N ASN A 33 1.38 -8.47 -8.68
CA ASN A 33 2.00 -7.23 -9.13
C ASN A 33 2.11 -6.26 -7.94
N GLU A 34 3.33 -6.08 -7.41
CA GLU A 34 3.62 -5.21 -6.27
C GLU A 34 3.17 -3.75 -6.50
N LYS A 35 3.30 -3.24 -7.73
CA LYS A 35 2.86 -1.89 -8.07
C LYS A 35 1.34 -1.77 -7.91
N SER A 36 0.59 -2.75 -8.41
CA SER A 36 -0.87 -2.77 -8.28
C SER A 36 -1.33 -2.90 -6.83
N VAL A 37 -0.64 -3.73 -6.03
CA VAL A 37 -0.90 -3.86 -4.58
C VAL A 37 -0.66 -2.52 -3.89
N ARG A 38 0.49 -1.87 -4.12
CA ARG A 38 0.79 -0.55 -3.57
C ARG A 38 -0.28 0.49 -3.96
N ASP A 39 -0.62 0.56 -5.24
CA ASP A 39 -1.60 1.55 -5.73
C ASP A 39 -2.97 1.31 -5.09
N TYR A 40 -3.35 0.04 -4.85
CA TYR A 40 -4.54 -0.32 -4.06
C TYR A 40 -4.47 0.18 -2.61
N LEU A 41 -3.35 -0.04 -1.92
CA LEU A 41 -3.14 0.41 -0.53
C LEU A 41 -3.21 1.94 -0.42
N ILE A 42 -2.57 2.66 -1.34
CA ILE A 42 -2.62 4.12 -1.42
C ILE A 42 -4.08 4.59 -1.60
N LYS A 43 -4.83 3.97 -2.54
CA LYS A 43 -6.25 4.26 -2.74
C LYS A 43 -7.08 3.99 -1.47
N LYS A 44 -6.84 2.87 -0.78
CA LYS A 44 -7.53 2.51 0.47
C LYS A 44 -7.27 3.54 1.56
N ARG A 45 -6.00 3.83 1.83
CA ARG A 45 -5.56 4.80 2.84
C ARG A 45 -6.12 6.20 2.55
N PHE A 46 -6.08 6.65 1.29
CA PHE A 46 -6.69 7.90 0.86
C PHE A 46 -8.19 7.95 1.20
N ARG A 47 -8.96 6.91 0.84
CA ARG A 47 -10.40 6.84 1.16
C ARG A 47 -10.65 6.94 2.66
N ASP A 48 -9.85 6.28 3.47
CA ASP A 48 -10.03 6.29 4.93
C ASP A 48 -9.74 7.68 5.54
N MET A 49 -8.69 8.37 5.07
CA MET A 49 -8.45 9.77 5.45
C MET A 49 -9.59 10.70 5.00
N ARG A 50 -10.17 10.46 3.81
CA ARG A 50 -11.31 11.26 3.34
C ARG A 50 -12.56 11.01 4.17
N LYS A 51 -12.79 9.79 4.67
CA LYS A 51 -13.88 9.49 5.61
C LYS A 51 -13.70 10.20 6.95
N SER A 52 -12.46 10.39 7.41
CA SER A 52 -12.15 11.18 8.60
C SER A 52 -12.16 12.70 8.35
N LYS A 53 -12.74 13.15 7.23
CA LYS A 53 -12.89 14.57 6.82
C LYS A 53 -11.57 15.32 6.59
N MET A 54 -10.44 14.62 6.47
CA MET A 54 -9.15 15.23 6.10
C MET A 54 -9.22 15.83 4.69
N ARG A 55 -8.59 16.99 4.46
CA ARG A 55 -8.60 17.64 3.13
C ARG A 55 -7.78 16.80 2.13
N ALA A 56 -8.15 16.87 0.84
CA ALA A 56 -7.52 16.01 -0.17
C ALA A 56 -6.02 16.32 -0.35
N SER A 57 -5.63 17.60 -0.35
CA SER A 57 -4.23 18.00 -0.43
C SER A 57 -3.42 17.49 0.76
N GLU A 58 -3.96 17.61 1.96
CA GLU A 58 -3.37 17.12 3.21
C GLU A 58 -3.21 15.60 3.20
N ALA A 59 -4.24 14.87 2.74
CA ALA A 59 -4.18 13.42 2.59
C ALA A 59 -3.11 12.99 1.56
N ILE A 60 -2.95 13.72 0.46
CA ILE A 60 -1.90 13.46 -0.55
C ILE A 60 -0.51 13.75 0.04
N ASP A 61 -0.36 14.83 0.81
CA ASP A 61 0.90 15.14 1.49
C ASP A 61 1.28 14.09 2.53
N GLN A 62 0.30 13.58 3.29
CA GLN A 62 0.51 12.48 4.23
C GLN A 62 0.91 11.19 3.51
N LEU A 63 0.23 10.83 2.41
CA LEU A 63 0.63 9.69 1.58
C LEU A 63 2.05 9.87 1.01
N ARG A 64 2.44 11.09 0.67
CA ARG A 64 3.81 11.37 0.21
C ARG A 64 4.84 11.14 1.31
N ALA A 65 4.50 11.44 2.57
CA ALA A 65 5.36 11.12 3.69
C ALA A 65 5.45 9.59 3.92
N GLU A 66 4.37 8.85 3.71
CA GLU A 66 4.34 7.37 3.80
C GLU A 66 5.06 6.70 2.59
N TYR A 67 5.06 7.35 1.42
CA TYR A 67 5.70 6.88 0.19
C TYR A 67 6.66 7.94 -0.41
N PRO A 68 7.82 8.23 0.22
CA PRO A 68 8.70 9.36 -0.15
C PRO A 68 9.27 9.28 -1.58
N TYR A 69 9.30 8.09 -2.17
CA TYR A 69 9.77 7.86 -3.54
C TYR A 69 8.72 8.22 -4.60
N LEU A 70 7.46 8.49 -4.22
CA LEU A 70 6.40 8.92 -5.12
C LEU A 70 6.29 10.45 -5.13
N GLN A 71 6.21 11.02 -6.32
CA GLN A 71 5.93 12.44 -6.50
C GLN A 71 4.46 12.75 -6.17
N PHE A 72 4.17 13.99 -5.76
CA PHE A 72 2.81 14.44 -5.44
C PHE A 72 1.83 14.14 -6.60
N ASP A 73 2.22 14.45 -7.84
CA ASP A 73 1.40 14.17 -9.02
C ASP A 73 1.19 12.67 -9.28
N THR A 74 2.16 11.83 -8.91
CA THR A 74 2.03 10.38 -9.02
C THR A 74 0.98 9.87 -8.04
N ILE A 75 1.03 10.32 -6.78
CA ILE A 75 0.02 9.97 -5.78
C ILE A 75 -1.36 10.48 -6.20
N ARG A 76 -1.45 11.72 -6.68
CA ARG A 76 -2.69 12.30 -7.23
C ARG A 76 -3.26 11.42 -8.35
N LYS A 77 -2.44 11.00 -9.31
CA LYS A 77 -2.86 10.08 -10.38
C LYS A 77 -3.37 8.76 -9.81
N ILE A 78 -2.64 8.15 -8.87
CA ILE A 78 -3.06 6.88 -8.24
C ILE A 78 -4.42 7.02 -7.56
N VAL A 79 -4.67 8.08 -6.78
CA VAL A 79 -5.91 8.20 -6.00
C VAL A 79 -7.12 8.63 -6.83
N TYR A 80 -6.92 9.27 -7.99
CA TYR A 80 -8.01 9.76 -8.84
C TYR A 80 -8.23 8.97 -10.13
N GLN A 81 -7.26 8.18 -10.60
CA GLN A 81 -7.43 7.35 -11.79
C GLN A 81 -7.97 5.97 -11.40
N THR A 82 -9.05 5.57 -12.07
CA THR A 82 -9.72 4.29 -11.87
C THR A 82 -8.88 3.16 -12.42
#